data_AF-Q5XF59-F1
#
_entry.id   AF-Q5XF59-F1
#
_cell.length_a   1.000
_cell.length_b   1.000
_cell.length_c   1.000
_cell.angle_alpha   90.00
_cell.angle_beta   90.00
_cell.angle_gamma   90.00
#
_symmetry.space_group_name_H-M   'P 1'
#
loop_
_entity.id
_entity.type
_entity.pdbx_description
1 polymer ?
#
loop_
_entity_poly.entity_id
_entity_poly.type
_entity_poly.pdbx_seq_one_letter_code
_entity_poly.pdbx_strand_id
1 'polypeptide(L)'
;MHNAKGLLGRIVRDKLWRFGYRRSLCSLKLTSEDLDYQVLVEGSGCSRTAILNRPPALNALTTHMGYRLQKLYKNWEEDPNIGFVMMKGSGRAFCAGGDIVSLYHLRTRGSPDAIREFFSSLYSFIYLLGTYLKPHVAILNGVTMGGGTGVSIPGTFRVATDRTIFATPETIIGFHPDAGASFNLSHLPGRLGEYLGLTGLKLSGAEMLACGLATHYIRSEEVPVMEEQLKKLLTDDPSVVESCLEKCAEVAHPEKTGVIRRIDLLEKCFSHDTVEEIIDSLEIEASRRKDTWCITTLRRLKESSPLSLKVALRSIREGRLQTLDQCLIREYRMSLQGLIGPMSGNFCEGVRARLIDKDEAPKWDPPSLEKVSEDMVDDYFCALTPTEPDLDLPVKLRESI
;
A
#
# COMPACT_ATOMS: atom_id res chain seq x y z
N MET A 1 -58.99 36.00 -3.76
CA MET A 1 -59.01 34.60 -3.29
C MET A 1 -58.25 34.53 -1.97
N HIS A 2 -58.97 34.32 -0.88
CA HIS A 2 -58.44 34.26 0.48
C HIS A 2 -57.94 32.85 0.83
N ASN A 3 -56.91 32.82 1.69
CA ASN A 3 -56.55 31.77 2.65
C ASN A 3 -56.11 30.38 2.16
N ALA A 4 -54.81 30.11 2.33
CA ALA A 4 -54.34 28.83 2.84
C ALA A 4 -53.17 29.08 3.82
N LYS A 5 -53.53 29.25 5.09
CA LYS A 5 -52.64 29.12 6.25
C LYS A 5 -52.73 27.68 6.77
N GLY A 6 -51.59 27.02 6.92
CA GLY A 6 -51.35 25.78 7.67
C GLY A 6 -49.85 25.51 7.61
N LEU A 7 -49.00 25.68 8.63
CA LEU A 7 -49.08 25.43 10.08
C LEU A 7 -49.21 23.94 10.44
N LEU A 8 -48.15 23.20 10.13
CA LEU A 8 -47.59 22.10 10.92
C LEU A 8 -46.06 22.26 10.81
N GLY A 9 -45.25 22.33 11.86
CA GLY A 9 -45.41 21.89 13.23
C GLY A 9 -44.13 21.17 13.65
N ARG A 10 -43.23 21.93 14.30
CA ARG A 10 -42.18 21.49 15.25
C ARG A 10 -41.45 20.17 14.95
N ILE A 11 -40.23 20.28 14.42
CA ILE A 11 -39.16 19.32 14.72
C ILE A 11 -38.24 19.97 15.75
N VAL A 12 -38.46 19.61 17.00
CA VAL A 12 -37.48 19.75 18.08
C VAL A 12 -36.41 18.70 17.80
N ARG A 13 -35.22 19.11 17.37
CA ARG A 13 -34.04 18.23 17.36
C ARG A 13 -33.07 18.71 18.44
N ASP A 14 -32.79 17.75 19.28
CA ASP A 14 -32.15 17.84 20.58
C ASP A 14 -30.78 18.52 20.59
N LYS A 15 -30.57 19.14 21.75
CA LYS A 15 -29.31 19.54 22.35
C LYS A 15 -28.21 18.49 22.14
N LEU A 16 -27.42 18.65 21.09
CA LEU A 16 -26.14 17.95 20.96
C LEU A 16 -25.09 18.64 21.85
N TRP A 17 -24.66 17.84 22.81
CA TRP A 17 -23.65 18.05 23.82
C TRP A 17 -22.47 18.95 23.41
N ARG A 18 -22.36 20.09 24.09
CA ARG A 18 -21.12 20.87 24.19
C ARG A 18 -20.32 20.37 25.39
N PHE A 19 -19.53 19.31 25.23
CA PHE A 19 -18.38 19.09 26.12
C PHE A 19 -17.17 19.78 25.51
N GLY A 20 -17.04 21.07 25.81
CA GLY A 20 -15.84 21.83 25.54
C GLY A 20 -14.75 21.46 26.53
N TYR A 21 -14.01 20.38 26.28
CA TYR A 21 -12.67 20.23 26.87
C TYR A 21 -11.67 20.98 25.97
N ARG A 22 -11.57 22.30 26.20
CA ARG A 22 -10.41 23.08 25.77
C ARG A 22 -9.22 22.69 26.65
N ARG A 23 -8.54 21.58 26.32
CA ARG A 23 -7.13 21.46 26.66
C ARG A 23 -6.34 21.81 25.42
N SER A 24 -5.70 22.97 25.48
CA SER A 24 -4.62 23.37 24.59
C SER A 24 -3.56 22.27 24.63
N LEU A 25 -3.54 21.40 23.62
CA LEU A 25 -2.41 20.51 23.36
C LEU A 25 -1.31 21.37 22.75
N CYS A 26 -0.68 22.21 23.58
CA CYS A 26 0.71 22.57 23.35
C CYS A 26 1.49 21.26 23.27
N SER A 27 2.19 21.08 22.16
CA SER A 27 2.97 19.91 21.78
C SER A 27 3.63 19.19 22.96
N LEU A 28 3.01 18.13 23.45
CA LEU A 28 3.78 17.08 24.12
C LEU A 28 4.64 16.46 23.02
N LYS A 29 5.94 16.77 23.02
CA LYS A 29 6.89 16.00 22.23
C LYS A 29 6.77 14.57 22.72
N LEU A 30 6.31 13.67 21.85
CA LEU A 30 6.27 12.23 22.14
C LEU A 30 7.68 11.79 22.53
N THR A 31 7.78 11.06 23.64
CA THR A 31 9.05 10.46 24.07
C THR A 31 9.43 9.31 23.13
N SER A 32 10.69 8.88 23.15
CA SER A 32 11.10 7.67 22.40
C SER A 32 10.30 6.44 22.83
N GLU A 33 9.95 6.35 24.12
CA GLU A 33 9.07 5.29 24.65
C GLU A 33 7.65 5.39 24.07
N ASP A 34 7.07 6.59 23.95
CA ASP A 34 5.74 6.79 23.35
C ASP A 34 5.70 6.34 21.88
N LEU A 35 6.79 6.54 21.15
CA LEU A 35 6.89 6.17 19.74
C LEU A 35 7.11 4.67 19.55
N ASP A 36 7.78 4.01 20.48
CA ASP A 36 7.98 2.56 20.46
C ASP A 36 6.67 1.76 20.52
N TYR A 37 5.60 2.33 21.09
CA TYR A 37 4.26 1.73 21.06
C TYR A 37 3.65 1.59 19.67
N GLN A 38 4.17 2.28 18.65
CA GLN A 38 3.68 2.16 17.27
C GLN A 38 4.07 0.82 16.62
N VAL A 39 5.10 0.14 17.14
CA VAL A 39 5.47 -1.23 16.76
C VAL A 39 5.75 -2.04 18.02
N LEU A 40 4.76 -2.82 18.47
CA LEU A 40 4.93 -3.71 19.61
C LEU A 40 5.73 -4.95 19.21
N VAL A 41 6.31 -5.61 20.20
CA VAL A 41 7.08 -6.85 20.02
C VAL A 41 6.51 -7.92 20.95
N GLU A 42 6.18 -9.08 20.38
CA GLU A 42 5.92 -10.31 21.12
C GLU A 42 7.00 -11.35 20.78
N GLY A 43 7.32 -12.24 21.73
CA GLY A 43 8.25 -13.35 21.52
C GLY A 43 7.76 -14.62 22.20
N SER A 44 7.95 -15.75 21.53
CA SER A 44 7.72 -17.09 22.09
C SER A 44 8.68 -18.07 21.42
N GLY A 45 9.45 -18.82 22.21
CA GLY A 45 10.48 -19.71 21.69
C GLY A 45 11.42 -18.97 20.72
N CYS A 46 11.61 -19.54 19.53
CA CYS A 46 12.44 -18.96 18.48
C CYS A 46 11.71 -17.97 17.58
N SER A 47 10.45 -17.63 17.87
CA SER A 47 9.68 -16.68 17.06
C SER A 47 9.73 -15.27 17.65
N ARG A 48 9.75 -14.25 16.78
CA ARG A 48 9.48 -12.85 17.13
C ARG A 48 8.37 -12.28 16.26
N THR A 49 7.49 -11.49 16.85
CA THR A 49 6.39 -10.84 16.14
C THR A 49 6.52 -9.33 16.26
N ALA A 50 6.60 -8.64 15.12
CA ALA A 50 6.38 -7.19 15.04
C ALA A 50 4.88 -6.91 14.85
N ILE A 51 4.31 -6.09 15.72
CA ILE A 51 2.88 -5.74 15.67
C ILE A 51 2.74 -4.25 15.38
N LEU A 52 2.28 -3.93 14.17
CA LEU A 52 1.98 -2.55 13.77
C LEU A 52 0.78 -2.06 14.60
N ASN A 53 0.98 -1.05 15.42
CA ASN A 53 0.05 -0.68 16.49
C ASN A 53 -0.31 0.80 16.46
N ARG A 54 -1.02 1.20 15.41
CA ARG A 54 -1.75 2.46 15.32
C ARG A 54 -3.20 2.22 14.86
N PRO A 55 -4.03 1.45 15.60
CA PRO A 55 -5.36 1.06 15.13
C PRO A 55 -6.28 2.22 14.69
N PRO A 56 -6.29 3.39 15.36
CA PRO A 56 -7.10 4.53 14.91
C PRO A 56 -6.72 5.04 13.52
N ALA A 57 -5.46 4.88 13.12
CA ALA A 57 -4.91 5.26 11.81
C ALA A 57 -4.76 4.05 10.88
N LEU A 58 -5.45 2.93 11.15
CA LEU A 58 -5.33 1.68 10.38
C LEU A 58 -3.89 1.21 10.20
N ASN A 59 -3.06 1.41 11.22
CA ASN A 59 -1.64 1.04 11.22
C ASN A 59 -0.84 1.68 10.07
N ALA A 60 -1.22 2.89 9.64
CA ALA A 60 -0.46 3.65 8.66
C ALA A 60 1.01 3.84 9.11
N LEU A 61 1.95 3.68 8.19
CA LEU A 61 3.39 3.70 8.44
C LEU A 61 3.88 5.13 8.69
N THR A 62 4.75 5.28 9.68
CA THR A 62 5.47 6.53 9.97
C THR A 62 6.96 6.31 9.79
N THR A 63 7.72 7.40 9.71
CA THR A 63 9.20 7.37 9.72
C THR A 63 9.75 6.59 10.93
N HIS A 64 9.15 6.79 12.12
CA HIS A 64 9.56 6.07 13.34
C HIS A 64 9.31 4.56 13.23
N MET A 65 8.17 4.15 12.69
CA MET A 65 7.89 2.73 12.44
C MET A 65 8.93 2.14 11.50
N GLY A 66 9.32 2.85 10.43
CA GLY A 66 10.39 2.44 9.52
C GLY A 66 11.70 2.17 10.24
N TYR A 67 12.21 3.15 11.00
CA TYR A 67 13.46 2.98 11.77
C TYR A 67 13.38 1.86 12.81
N ARG A 68 12.25 1.76 13.52
CA ARG A 68 12.05 0.73 14.53
C ARG A 68 12.02 -0.67 13.92
N LEU A 69 11.31 -0.85 12.81
CA LEU A 69 11.26 -2.12 12.08
C LEU A 69 12.65 -2.52 11.57
N GLN A 70 13.43 -1.59 11.00
CA GLN A 70 14.82 -1.86 10.60
C GLN A 70 15.67 -2.34 11.78
N LYS A 71 15.59 -1.65 12.93
CA LYS A 71 16.35 -2.02 14.12
C LYS A 71 15.96 -3.40 14.63
N LEU A 72 14.66 -3.70 14.71
CA LEU A 72 14.16 -5.00 15.16
C LEU A 72 14.61 -6.12 14.22
N TYR A 73 14.41 -5.96 12.91
CA TYR A 73 14.70 -7.01 11.95
C TYR A 73 16.20 -7.28 11.83
N LYS A 74 17.06 -6.25 11.84
CA LYS A 74 18.52 -6.44 11.89
C LYS A 74 18.95 -7.22 13.14
N ASN A 75 18.45 -6.81 14.32
CA ASN A 75 18.76 -7.51 15.57
C ASN A 75 18.26 -8.97 15.57
N TRP A 76 17.07 -9.21 15.01
CA TRP A 76 16.48 -10.55 14.97
C TRP A 76 17.16 -11.46 13.95
N GLU A 77 17.71 -10.90 12.87
CA GLU A 77 18.46 -11.66 11.88
C GLU A 77 19.78 -12.18 12.46
N GLU A 78 20.46 -11.37 13.26
CA GLU A 78 21.74 -11.71 13.89
C GLU A 78 21.61 -12.63 15.13
N ASP A 79 20.43 -12.69 15.77
CA ASP A 79 20.21 -13.50 16.97
C ASP A 79 20.00 -15.00 16.63
N PRO A 80 20.93 -15.91 17.00
CA PRO A 80 20.81 -17.33 16.69
C PRO A 80 19.64 -18.02 17.42
N ASN A 81 19.04 -17.38 18.43
CA ASN A 81 17.87 -17.93 19.13
C ASN A 81 16.56 -17.61 18.41
N ILE A 82 16.59 -16.78 17.37
CA ILE A 82 15.40 -16.42 16.57
C ILE A 82 15.47 -17.21 15.27
N GLY A 83 14.50 -18.08 15.03
CA GLY A 83 14.44 -18.90 13.83
C GLY A 83 13.62 -18.26 12.72
N PHE A 84 12.51 -17.59 13.06
CA PHE A 84 11.66 -16.91 12.09
C PHE A 84 10.94 -15.72 12.71
N VAL A 85 10.43 -14.85 11.86
CA VAL A 85 9.78 -13.60 12.26
C VAL A 85 8.38 -13.51 11.68
N MET A 86 7.47 -12.88 12.43
CA MET A 86 6.11 -12.61 12.01
C MET A 86 5.84 -11.10 12.02
N MET A 87 4.98 -10.65 11.11
CA MET A 87 4.42 -9.29 11.15
C MET A 87 2.91 -9.36 11.10
N LYS A 88 2.25 -8.59 11.97
CA LYS A 88 0.79 -8.41 11.96
C LYS A 88 0.40 -6.97 12.33
N GLY A 89 -0.85 -6.61 12.09
CA GLY A 89 -1.41 -5.34 12.53
C GLY A 89 -2.38 -5.51 13.70
N SER A 90 -2.44 -4.50 14.57
CA SER A 90 -3.46 -4.40 15.62
C SER A 90 -4.80 -3.92 15.06
N GLY A 91 -5.89 -4.55 15.49
CA GLY A 91 -7.25 -4.13 15.16
C GLY A 91 -7.73 -4.62 13.79
N ARG A 92 -8.31 -3.73 12.99
CA ARG A 92 -9.01 -4.07 11.73
C ARG A 92 -8.16 -3.96 10.46
N ALA A 93 -6.87 -3.72 10.59
CA ALA A 93 -5.94 -3.55 9.48
C ALA A 93 -4.65 -4.27 9.78
N PHE A 94 -4.05 -4.85 8.75
CA PHE A 94 -2.62 -5.11 8.77
C PHE A 94 -1.89 -3.76 8.70
N CYS A 95 -2.05 -3.04 7.58
CA CYS A 95 -1.47 -1.73 7.34
C CYS A 95 -2.15 -1.04 6.15
N ALA A 96 -2.62 0.20 6.33
CA ALA A 96 -3.28 0.98 5.28
C ALA A 96 -2.35 1.82 4.39
N GLY A 97 -1.03 1.62 4.46
CA GLY A 97 -0.06 2.35 3.66
C GLY A 97 0.76 3.34 4.48
N GLY A 98 1.40 4.28 3.81
CA GLY A 98 2.06 5.42 4.47
C GLY A 98 1.09 6.33 5.19
N ASP A 99 1.56 7.07 6.20
CA ASP A 99 0.80 8.17 6.82
C ASP A 99 0.74 9.38 5.88
N ILE A 100 -0.09 9.26 4.85
CA ILE A 100 -0.22 10.22 3.75
C ILE A 100 -0.70 11.59 4.24
N VAL A 101 -1.52 11.64 5.30
CA VAL A 101 -1.97 12.91 5.91
C VAL A 101 -0.79 13.65 6.53
N SER A 102 0.11 12.93 7.22
CA SER A 102 1.33 13.52 7.76
C SER A 102 2.25 14.02 6.65
N LEU A 103 2.43 13.24 5.56
CA LEU A 103 3.21 13.67 4.39
C LEU A 103 2.64 14.93 3.72
N TYR A 104 1.31 15.03 3.57
CA TYR A 104 0.64 16.24 3.10
C TYR A 104 0.97 17.45 3.99
N HIS A 105 0.94 17.28 5.31
CA HIS A 105 1.30 18.36 6.23
C HIS A 105 2.80 18.72 6.19
N LEU A 106 3.69 17.75 6.00
CA LEU A 106 5.13 18.01 5.83
C LEU A 106 5.40 18.78 4.55
N ARG A 107 4.75 18.42 3.45
CA ARG A 107 4.84 19.15 2.18
C ARG A 107 4.32 20.57 2.31
N THR A 108 3.11 20.76 2.83
CA THR A 108 2.52 22.11 2.99
C THR A 108 3.33 23.03 3.91
N ARG A 109 4.12 22.47 4.84
CA ARG A 109 5.05 23.22 5.71
C ARG A 109 6.45 23.43 5.11
N GLY A 110 6.74 22.86 3.93
CA GLY A 110 8.06 22.96 3.30
C GLY A 110 9.13 22.19 4.06
N SER A 111 8.86 20.94 4.46
CA SER A 111 9.80 20.08 5.21
C SER A 111 10.34 18.92 4.35
N PRO A 112 11.15 19.19 3.31
CA PRO A 112 11.60 18.17 2.36
C PRO A 112 12.47 17.08 3.01
N ASP A 113 13.29 17.42 4.00
CA ASP A 113 14.16 16.43 4.68
C ASP A 113 13.35 15.38 5.43
N ALA A 114 12.27 15.78 6.11
CA ALA A 114 11.38 14.84 6.79
C ALA A 114 10.64 13.91 5.80
N ILE A 115 10.37 14.39 4.57
CA ILE A 115 9.79 13.56 3.50
C ILE A 115 10.85 12.56 2.99
N ARG A 116 12.11 12.99 2.82
CA ARG A 116 13.22 12.09 2.46
C ARG A 116 13.45 11.01 3.52
N GLU A 117 13.46 11.37 4.80
CA GLU A 117 13.57 10.43 5.92
C GLU A 117 12.42 9.43 5.92
N PHE A 118 11.19 9.87 5.65
CA PHE A 118 10.03 8.98 5.55
C PHE A 118 10.26 7.87 4.52
N PHE A 119 10.53 8.23 3.25
CA PHE A 119 10.67 7.23 2.19
C PHE A 119 11.93 6.39 2.36
N SER A 120 13.06 7.00 2.72
CA SER A 120 14.31 6.25 2.94
C SER A 120 14.16 5.24 4.07
N SER A 121 13.58 5.63 5.21
CA SER A 121 13.37 4.71 6.34
C SER A 121 12.49 3.52 5.98
N LEU A 122 11.43 3.72 5.18
CA LEU A 122 10.51 2.65 4.79
C LEU A 122 11.09 1.80 3.66
N TYR A 123 11.66 2.39 2.62
CA TYR A 123 12.15 1.63 1.47
C TYR A 123 13.40 0.82 1.83
N SER A 124 14.27 1.33 2.69
CA SER A 124 15.37 0.53 3.26
C SER A 124 14.85 -0.64 4.10
N PHE A 125 13.74 -0.49 4.83
CA PHE A 125 13.11 -1.60 5.54
C PHE A 125 12.50 -2.63 4.58
N ILE A 126 11.84 -2.18 3.52
CA ILE A 126 11.24 -3.05 2.50
C ILE A 126 12.32 -3.87 1.79
N TYR A 127 13.45 -3.25 1.47
CA TYR A 127 14.60 -3.96 0.92
C TYR A 127 15.16 -5.01 1.91
N LEU A 128 15.31 -4.63 3.18
CA LEU A 128 15.70 -5.56 4.25
C LEU A 128 14.74 -6.75 4.33
N LEU A 129 13.43 -6.51 4.24
CA LEU A 129 12.41 -7.54 4.27
C LEU A 129 12.49 -8.48 3.05
N GLY A 130 12.70 -7.93 1.85
CA GLY A 130 12.81 -8.71 0.61
C GLY A 130 14.11 -9.49 0.47
N THR A 131 15.12 -9.16 1.28
CA THR A 131 16.44 -9.84 1.33
C THR A 131 16.71 -10.45 2.72
N TYR A 132 15.64 -10.72 3.47
CA TYR A 132 15.73 -11.20 4.84
C TYR A 132 16.14 -12.67 4.86
N LEU A 133 17.10 -13.02 5.72
CA LEU A 133 17.72 -14.35 5.72
C LEU A 133 16.91 -15.42 6.45
N LYS A 134 15.95 -14.99 7.27
CA LYS A 134 15.08 -15.88 8.05
C LYS A 134 13.68 -15.90 7.47
N PRO A 135 12.91 -16.99 7.65
CA PRO A 135 11.52 -17.02 7.21
C PRO A 135 10.72 -15.86 7.82
N HIS A 136 10.03 -15.12 6.96
CA HIS A 136 9.11 -14.06 7.36
C HIS A 136 7.66 -14.44 7.08
N VAL A 137 6.78 -14.28 8.05
CA VAL A 137 5.33 -14.52 7.89
C VAL A 137 4.56 -13.22 8.08
N ALA A 138 3.99 -12.68 7.01
CA ALA A 138 3.05 -11.56 7.06
C ALA A 138 1.62 -12.08 7.27
N ILE A 139 0.98 -11.71 8.38
CA ILE A 139 -0.42 -12.08 8.68
C ILE A 139 -1.33 -10.92 8.27
N LEU A 140 -1.91 -11.01 7.07
CA LEU A 140 -2.61 -9.92 6.40
C LEU A 140 -4.08 -9.79 6.82
N ASN A 141 -4.36 -9.83 8.12
CA ASN A 141 -5.72 -9.82 8.65
C ASN A 141 -6.33 -8.40 8.64
N GLY A 142 -7.10 -8.07 7.60
CA GLY A 142 -7.76 -6.77 7.44
C GLY A 142 -7.24 -5.94 6.26
N VAL A 143 -7.37 -4.61 6.37
CA VAL A 143 -6.86 -3.67 5.36
C VAL A 143 -5.35 -3.80 5.17
N THR A 144 -4.92 -4.01 3.93
CA THR A 144 -3.51 -4.12 3.49
C THR A 144 -3.33 -3.32 2.20
N MET A 145 -2.91 -2.06 2.28
CA MET A 145 -2.91 -1.17 1.11
C MET A 145 -1.65 -0.33 1.00
N GLY A 146 -1.30 0.07 -0.23
CA GLY A 146 -0.16 0.93 -0.57
C GLY A 146 1.14 0.50 0.11
N GLY A 147 1.83 1.41 0.81
CA GLY A 147 3.04 1.03 1.57
C GLY A 147 2.89 -0.17 2.54
N GLY A 148 1.66 -0.51 2.95
CA GLY A 148 1.35 -1.73 3.71
C GLY A 148 1.60 -3.01 2.91
N THR A 149 1.44 -2.97 1.58
CA THR A 149 1.86 -4.04 0.68
C THR A 149 3.38 -4.12 0.64
N GLY A 150 4.08 -2.99 0.65
CA GLY A 150 5.56 -2.95 0.67
C GLY A 150 6.16 -3.65 1.90
N VAL A 151 5.59 -3.46 3.08
CA VAL A 151 6.06 -4.10 4.32
C VAL A 151 5.52 -5.53 4.53
N SER A 152 4.96 -6.16 3.49
CA SER A 152 4.44 -7.53 3.58
C SER A 152 4.81 -8.42 2.40
N ILE A 153 4.59 -7.96 1.17
CA ILE A 153 4.71 -8.77 -0.04
C ILE A 153 6.14 -9.31 -0.27
N PRO A 154 7.22 -8.56 -0.01
CA PRO A 154 8.57 -9.07 -0.22
C PRO A 154 8.99 -10.20 0.73
N GLY A 155 8.29 -10.40 1.85
CA GLY A 155 8.63 -11.46 2.80
C GLY A 155 8.27 -12.87 2.29
N THR A 156 8.81 -13.90 2.94
CA THR A 156 8.71 -15.32 2.52
C THR A 156 7.25 -15.80 2.37
N PHE A 157 6.46 -15.66 3.44
CA PHE A 157 5.07 -16.13 3.52
C PHE A 157 4.11 -14.96 3.73
N ARG A 158 2.96 -15.02 3.04
CA ARG A 158 1.91 -14.01 3.04
C ARG A 158 0.59 -14.71 3.29
N VAL A 159 0.12 -14.66 4.54
CA VAL A 159 -1.11 -15.31 5.00
C VAL A 159 -2.25 -14.33 4.84
N ALA A 160 -3.06 -14.51 3.80
CA ALA A 160 -4.30 -13.78 3.62
C ALA A 160 -5.45 -14.43 4.40
N THR A 161 -6.47 -13.64 4.70
CA THR A 161 -7.67 -14.05 5.44
C THR A 161 -8.94 -13.63 4.71
N ASP A 162 -10.11 -14.12 5.14
CA ASP A 162 -11.41 -13.63 4.67
C ASP A 162 -11.64 -12.13 4.94
N ARG A 163 -10.91 -11.54 5.89
CA ARG A 163 -10.97 -10.10 6.20
C ARG A 163 -10.00 -9.26 5.39
N THR A 164 -9.08 -9.89 4.64
CA THR A 164 -8.05 -9.17 3.90
C THR A 164 -8.68 -8.32 2.80
N ILE A 165 -8.30 -7.05 2.76
CA ILE A 165 -8.65 -6.13 1.68
C ILE A 165 -7.36 -5.53 1.15
N PHE A 166 -6.90 -6.01 0.01
CA PHE A 166 -5.68 -5.57 -0.65
C PHE A 166 -5.96 -4.52 -1.72
N ALA A 167 -5.15 -3.46 -1.80
CA ALA A 167 -5.19 -2.51 -2.91
C ALA A 167 -3.89 -1.69 -3.02
N THR A 168 -3.60 -1.21 -4.22
CA THR A 168 -2.60 -0.16 -4.51
C THR A 168 -3.34 1.08 -5.01
N PRO A 169 -3.93 1.90 -4.09
CA PRO A 169 -4.84 2.98 -4.45
C PRO A 169 -4.16 4.30 -4.82
N GLU A 170 -2.86 4.33 -5.06
CA GLU A 170 -2.05 5.56 -5.09
C GLU A 170 -2.49 6.54 -6.19
N THR A 171 -2.92 6.04 -7.35
CA THR A 171 -3.31 6.90 -8.48
C THR A 171 -4.52 7.78 -8.18
N ILE A 172 -5.39 7.38 -7.25
CA ILE A 172 -6.58 8.14 -6.86
C ILE A 172 -6.27 9.30 -5.91
N ILE A 173 -5.09 9.31 -5.30
CA ILE A 173 -4.59 10.38 -4.44
C ILE A 173 -3.49 11.21 -5.11
N GLY A 174 -3.32 11.07 -6.43
CA GLY A 174 -2.29 11.81 -7.17
C GLY A 174 -0.87 11.31 -6.91
N PHE A 175 -0.71 10.04 -6.54
CA PHE A 175 0.58 9.39 -6.32
C PHE A 175 0.75 8.16 -7.21
N HIS A 176 1.90 7.49 -7.16
CA HIS A 176 2.16 6.27 -7.93
C HIS A 176 2.27 5.07 -7.00
N PRO A 177 1.91 3.85 -7.43
CA PRO A 177 2.22 2.64 -6.67
C PRO A 177 3.72 2.58 -6.38
N ASP A 178 4.06 2.58 -5.10
CA ASP A 178 5.41 2.73 -4.57
C ASP A 178 5.77 1.54 -3.66
N ALA A 179 6.82 1.67 -2.84
CA ALA A 179 7.15 0.71 -1.80
C ALA A 179 7.40 -0.73 -2.34
N GLY A 180 8.07 -0.83 -3.49
CA GLY A 180 8.35 -2.05 -4.23
C GLY A 180 7.18 -2.52 -5.11
N ALA A 181 6.11 -1.75 -5.24
CA ALA A 181 4.94 -2.15 -6.02
C ALA A 181 5.28 -2.37 -7.50
N SER A 182 6.19 -1.59 -8.10
CA SER A 182 6.58 -1.82 -9.50
C SER A 182 7.23 -3.19 -9.71
N PHE A 183 8.05 -3.65 -8.77
CA PHE A 183 8.58 -5.02 -8.77
C PHE A 183 7.44 -6.03 -8.59
N ASN A 184 6.67 -5.93 -7.52
CA ASN A 184 5.68 -6.95 -7.18
C ASN A 184 4.52 -7.06 -8.20
N LEU A 185 4.01 -5.93 -8.69
CA LEU A 185 2.91 -5.89 -9.65
C LEU A 185 3.35 -6.40 -11.03
N SER A 186 4.56 -6.08 -11.47
CA SER A 186 5.04 -6.45 -12.81
C SER A 186 5.28 -7.94 -13.01
N HIS A 187 5.44 -8.69 -11.91
CA HIS A 187 5.60 -10.14 -11.87
C HIS A 187 4.28 -10.90 -11.70
N LEU A 188 3.14 -10.20 -11.60
CA LEU A 188 1.82 -10.85 -11.58
C LEU A 188 1.45 -11.41 -12.97
N PRO A 189 0.53 -12.40 -13.03
CA PRO A 189 0.13 -13.00 -14.30
C PRO A 189 -0.39 -11.99 -15.33
N GLY A 190 0.14 -12.06 -16.56
CA GLY A 190 -0.27 -11.22 -17.70
C GLY A 190 -0.10 -9.73 -17.41
N ARG A 191 -1.19 -8.98 -17.57
CA ARG A 191 -1.27 -7.52 -17.29
C ARG A 191 -2.05 -7.17 -16.02
N LEU A 192 -2.12 -8.12 -15.08
CA LEU A 192 -2.82 -7.91 -13.82
C LEU A 192 -2.17 -6.79 -13.00
N GLY A 193 -0.84 -6.70 -13.01
CA GLY A 193 -0.09 -5.64 -12.32
C GLY A 193 -0.49 -4.25 -12.74
N GLU A 194 -0.47 -3.98 -14.05
CA GLU A 194 -0.91 -2.71 -14.64
C GLU A 194 -2.35 -2.40 -14.23
N TYR A 195 -3.26 -3.38 -14.29
CA TYR A 195 -4.65 -3.17 -13.90
C TYR A 195 -4.81 -2.78 -12.42
N LEU A 196 -4.17 -3.51 -11.50
CA LEU A 196 -4.27 -3.23 -10.06
C LEU A 196 -3.65 -1.87 -9.73
N GLY A 197 -2.47 -1.58 -10.27
CA GLY A 197 -1.76 -0.32 -10.03
C GLY A 197 -2.48 0.90 -10.59
N LEU A 198 -3.12 0.79 -11.76
CA LEU A 198 -3.83 1.91 -12.37
C LEU A 198 -5.20 2.18 -11.74
N THR A 199 -5.93 1.13 -11.37
CA THR A 199 -7.33 1.25 -10.94
C THR A 199 -7.53 1.30 -9.43
N GLY A 200 -6.50 0.92 -8.65
CA GLY A 200 -6.63 0.76 -7.20
C GLY A 200 -7.72 -0.25 -6.81
N LEU A 201 -7.99 -1.25 -7.65
CA LEU A 201 -9.00 -2.26 -7.36
C LEU A 201 -8.69 -2.96 -6.03
N LYS A 202 -9.74 -3.19 -5.24
CA LYS A 202 -9.65 -3.98 -4.01
C LYS A 202 -9.75 -5.46 -4.32
N LEU A 203 -8.81 -6.24 -3.82
CA LEU A 203 -8.82 -7.71 -3.83
C LEU A 203 -9.17 -8.24 -2.45
N SER A 204 -9.95 -9.32 -2.40
CA SER A 204 -10.14 -10.11 -1.19
C SER A 204 -8.90 -10.98 -0.93
N GLY A 205 -8.78 -11.57 0.27
CA GLY A 205 -7.71 -12.52 0.54
C GLY A 205 -7.71 -13.74 -0.39
N ALA A 206 -8.89 -14.18 -0.83
CA ALA A 206 -9.01 -15.29 -1.78
C ALA A 206 -8.49 -14.91 -3.18
N GLU A 207 -8.79 -13.69 -3.64
CA GLU A 207 -8.24 -13.17 -4.90
C GLU A 207 -6.73 -12.96 -4.80
N MET A 208 -6.19 -12.52 -3.65
CA MET A 208 -4.74 -12.42 -3.46
C MET A 208 -4.04 -13.76 -3.67
N LEU A 209 -4.56 -14.86 -3.08
CA LEU A 209 -4.01 -16.19 -3.29
C LEU A 209 -4.08 -16.59 -4.76
N ALA A 210 -5.25 -16.41 -5.39
CA ALA A 210 -5.46 -16.76 -6.80
C ALA A 210 -4.55 -15.98 -7.78
N CYS A 211 -4.14 -14.76 -7.40
CA CYS A 211 -3.27 -13.91 -8.20
C CYS A 211 -1.77 -14.10 -7.90
N GLY A 212 -1.40 -14.94 -6.93
CA GLY A 212 -0.01 -15.13 -6.50
C GLY A 212 0.52 -14.07 -5.52
N LEU A 213 -0.33 -13.15 -5.04
CA LEU A 213 0.03 -12.13 -4.06
C LEU A 213 0.08 -12.67 -2.62
N ALA A 214 -0.65 -13.75 -2.32
CA ALA A 214 -0.57 -14.46 -1.04
C ALA A 214 -0.01 -15.87 -1.26
N THR A 215 0.63 -16.45 -0.24
CA THR A 215 1.06 -17.87 -0.27
C THR A 215 0.01 -18.78 0.36
N HIS A 216 -0.69 -18.31 1.38
CA HIS A 216 -1.68 -19.08 2.13
C HIS A 216 -2.95 -18.26 2.31
N TYR A 217 -4.08 -18.95 2.43
CA TYR A 217 -5.36 -18.37 2.79
C TYR A 217 -5.95 -19.15 3.96
N ILE A 218 -6.37 -18.43 5.00
CA ILE A 218 -7.00 -19.01 6.20
C ILE A 218 -8.27 -18.24 6.56
N ARG A 219 -9.15 -18.83 7.37
CA ARG A 219 -10.21 -18.07 8.03
C ARG A 219 -9.62 -17.20 9.14
N SER A 220 -10.13 -15.98 9.28
CA SER A 220 -9.68 -15.02 10.29
C SER A 220 -9.90 -15.52 11.73
N GLU A 221 -10.83 -16.46 11.93
CA GLU A 221 -11.05 -17.16 13.20
C GLU A 221 -9.97 -18.18 13.54
N GLU A 222 -9.26 -18.71 12.54
CA GLU A 222 -8.14 -19.66 12.69
C GLU A 222 -6.79 -18.96 12.93
N VAL A 223 -6.73 -17.62 12.76
CA VAL A 223 -5.49 -16.85 12.99
C VAL A 223 -4.89 -17.13 14.37
N PRO A 224 -5.64 -17.10 15.50
CA PRO A 224 -5.06 -17.37 16.82
C PRO A 224 -4.50 -18.79 16.95
N VAL A 225 -5.14 -19.77 16.31
CA VAL A 225 -4.69 -21.18 16.31
C VAL A 225 -3.38 -21.31 15.52
N MET A 226 -3.32 -20.72 14.33
CA MET A 226 -2.10 -20.69 13.51
C MET A 226 -0.95 -19.99 14.25
N GLU A 227 -1.19 -18.83 14.87
CA GLU A 227 -0.16 -18.12 15.65
C GLU A 227 0.37 -18.97 16.81
N GLU A 228 -0.51 -19.67 17.53
CA GLU A 228 -0.13 -20.55 18.64
C GLU A 228 0.67 -21.78 18.15
N GLN A 229 0.35 -22.33 16.97
CA GLN A 229 1.13 -23.41 16.37
C GLN A 229 2.51 -22.93 15.92
N LEU A 230 2.60 -21.76 15.27
CA LEU A 230 3.87 -21.14 14.90
C LEU A 230 4.74 -20.87 16.13
N LYS A 231 4.16 -20.29 17.20
CA LYS A 231 4.87 -19.95 18.45
C LYS A 231 5.50 -21.17 19.17
N LYS A 232 5.11 -22.40 18.82
CA LYS A 232 5.66 -23.66 19.35
C LYS A 232 6.81 -24.22 18.53
N LEU A 233 7.05 -23.72 17.31
CA LEU A 233 8.15 -24.15 16.48
C LEU A 233 9.49 -23.72 17.09
N LEU A 234 10.51 -24.56 16.92
CA LEU A 234 11.90 -24.34 17.34
C LEU A 234 12.81 -24.58 16.14
N THR A 235 12.64 -23.78 15.09
CA THR A 235 13.29 -23.97 13.78
C THR A 235 13.44 -22.63 13.05
N ASP A 236 14.44 -22.56 12.18
CA ASP A 236 14.65 -21.54 11.15
C ASP A 236 14.39 -22.09 9.73
N ASP A 237 13.97 -23.35 9.60
CA ASP A 237 13.70 -23.99 8.31
C ASP A 237 12.37 -23.48 7.72
N PRO A 238 12.39 -22.80 6.56
CA PRO A 238 11.17 -22.31 5.92
C PRO A 238 10.19 -23.42 5.58
N SER A 239 10.64 -24.65 5.27
CA SER A 239 9.75 -25.76 4.91
C SER A 239 8.90 -26.23 6.10
N VAL A 240 9.43 -26.13 7.32
CA VAL A 240 8.70 -26.46 8.55
C VAL A 240 7.68 -25.37 8.88
N VAL A 241 8.03 -24.11 8.65
CA VAL A 241 7.11 -22.97 8.79
C VAL A 241 5.97 -23.10 7.78
N GLU A 242 6.26 -23.39 6.51
CA GLU A 242 5.28 -23.63 5.46
C GLU A 242 4.33 -24.78 5.81
N SER A 243 4.88 -25.93 6.20
CA SER A 243 4.09 -27.10 6.63
C SER A 243 3.18 -26.80 7.84
N CYS A 244 3.54 -25.83 8.67
CA CYS A 244 2.69 -25.37 9.77
C CYS A 244 1.52 -24.52 9.25
N LEU A 245 1.82 -23.58 8.34
CA LEU A 245 0.80 -22.73 7.69
C LEU A 245 -0.20 -23.56 6.88
N GLU A 246 0.27 -24.56 6.13
CA GLU A 246 -0.55 -25.46 5.32
C GLU A 246 -1.61 -26.23 6.14
N LYS A 247 -1.32 -26.55 7.42
CA LYS A 247 -2.27 -27.25 8.30
C LYS A 247 -3.49 -26.40 8.67
N CYS A 248 -3.33 -25.09 8.69
CA CYS A 248 -4.40 -24.13 8.94
C CYS A 248 -5.00 -23.56 7.65
N ALA A 249 -4.32 -23.75 6.52
CA ALA A 249 -4.74 -23.24 5.22
C ALA A 249 -5.97 -23.96 4.68
N GLU A 250 -6.83 -23.21 4.00
CA GLU A 250 -7.94 -23.75 3.22
C GLU A 250 -7.81 -23.36 1.74
N VAL A 251 -8.47 -24.14 0.88
CA VAL A 251 -8.58 -23.80 -0.53
C VAL A 251 -9.41 -22.53 -0.67
N ALA A 252 -8.80 -21.45 -1.14
CA ALA A 252 -9.52 -20.22 -1.40
C ALA A 252 -10.41 -20.36 -2.65
N HIS A 253 -11.61 -19.76 -2.59
CA HIS A 253 -12.53 -19.72 -3.72
C HIS A 253 -12.69 -18.28 -4.22
N PRO A 254 -11.90 -17.85 -5.23
CA PRO A 254 -12.06 -16.53 -5.84
C PRO A 254 -13.48 -16.37 -6.42
N GLU A 255 -13.96 -15.12 -6.44
CA GLU A 255 -15.32 -14.82 -6.86
C GLU A 255 -15.55 -15.22 -8.33
N LYS A 256 -16.80 -15.54 -8.69
CA LYS A 256 -17.15 -15.86 -10.08
C LYS A 256 -16.89 -14.70 -11.04
N THR A 257 -16.91 -13.47 -10.53
CA THR A 257 -16.59 -12.23 -11.25
C THR A 257 -15.21 -11.68 -10.91
N GLY A 258 -14.40 -12.46 -10.18
CA GLY A 258 -13.05 -12.11 -9.72
C GLY A 258 -12.11 -11.79 -10.88
N VAL A 259 -11.06 -11.04 -10.57
CA VAL A 259 -10.15 -10.47 -11.58
C VAL A 259 -9.37 -11.56 -12.31
N ILE A 260 -9.04 -12.66 -11.61
CA ILE A 260 -8.29 -13.79 -12.16
C ILE A 260 -9.03 -14.49 -13.31
N ARG A 261 -10.37 -14.39 -13.36
CA ARG A 261 -11.19 -14.95 -14.44
C ARG A 261 -11.24 -14.06 -15.68
N ARG A 262 -10.56 -12.91 -15.64
CA ARG A 262 -10.53 -11.89 -16.70
C ARG A 262 -9.15 -11.69 -17.31
N ILE A 263 -8.19 -12.60 -17.05
CA ILE A 263 -6.80 -12.48 -17.52
C ILE A 263 -6.72 -12.25 -19.04
N ASP A 264 -7.51 -12.95 -19.87
CA ASP A 264 -7.50 -12.72 -21.32
C ASP A 264 -7.95 -11.31 -21.72
N LEU A 265 -8.94 -10.76 -21.00
CA LEU A 265 -9.43 -9.40 -21.24
C LEU A 265 -8.44 -8.36 -20.72
N LEU A 266 -7.79 -8.64 -19.58
CA LEU A 266 -6.71 -7.82 -19.05
C LEU A 266 -5.52 -7.80 -19.99
N GLU A 267 -5.08 -8.95 -20.49
CA GLU A 267 -4.00 -9.02 -21.47
C GLU A 267 -4.37 -8.18 -22.70
N LYS A 268 -5.58 -8.38 -23.24
CA LYS A 268 -6.04 -7.62 -24.40
C LYS A 268 -6.03 -6.10 -24.18
N CYS A 269 -6.54 -5.62 -23.04
CA CYS A 269 -6.74 -4.18 -22.83
C CYS A 269 -5.53 -3.49 -22.21
N PHE A 270 -4.79 -4.14 -21.32
CA PHE A 270 -3.68 -3.54 -20.57
C PHE A 270 -2.29 -3.84 -21.17
N SER A 271 -2.23 -4.54 -22.31
CA SER A 271 -0.97 -4.73 -23.06
C SER A 271 -0.57 -3.49 -23.87
N HIS A 272 -1.47 -2.53 -24.10
CA HIS A 272 -1.23 -1.35 -24.93
C HIS A 272 -0.22 -0.37 -24.34
N ASP A 273 0.60 0.29 -25.15
CA ASP A 273 1.77 1.06 -24.68
C ASP A 273 1.39 2.29 -23.85
N THR A 274 0.24 2.90 -24.11
CA THR A 274 -0.22 4.13 -23.44
C THR A 274 -1.53 3.94 -22.66
N VAL A 275 -1.78 4.84 -21.70
CA VAL A 275 -3.05 4.82 -20.91
C VAL A 275 -4.24 5.12 -21.82
N GLU A 276 -4.06 6.01 -22.78
CA GLU A 276 -5.05 6.37 -23.81
C GLU A 276 -5.51 5.13 -24.59
N GLU A 277 -4.57 4.35 -25.12
CA GLU A 277 -4.90 3.11 -25.84
C GLU A 277 -5.55 2.05 -24.95
N ILE A 278 -5.16 1.96 -23.67
CA ILE A 278 -5.83 1.09 -22.69
C ILE A 278 -7.31 1.51 -22.53
N ILE A 279 -7.58 2.81 -22.41
CA ILE A 279 -8.94 3.35 -22.30
C ILE A 279 -9.74 3.07 -23.57
N ASP A 280 -9.18 3.34 -24.75
CA ASP A 280 -9.83 3.07 -26.04
C ASP A 280 -10.19 1.58 -26.19
N SER A 281 -9.25 0.68 -25.84
CA SER A 281 -9.46 -0.77 -25.85
C SER A 281 -10.59 -1.20 -24.90
N LEU A 282 -10.66 -0.61 -23.71
CA LEU A 282 -11.74 -0.85 -22.75
C LEU A 282 -13.10 -0.30 -23.23
N GLU A 283 -13.13 0.85 -23.90
CA GLU A 283 -14.38 1.43 -24.45
C GLU A 283 -14.95 0.59 -25.60
N ILE A 284 -14.08 0.04 -26.46
CA ILE A 284 -14.46 -0.92 -27.50
C ILE A 284 -15.05 -2.19 -26.87
N GLU A 285 -14.39 -2.76 -25.86
CA GLU A 285 -14.87 -3.98 -25.20
C GLU A 285 -16.16 -3.76 -24.38
N ALA A 286 -16.31 -2.60 -23.72
CA ALA A 286 -17.53 -2.21 -23.03
C ALA A 286 -18.72 -2.15 -24.00
N SER A 287 -18.52 -1.53 -25.17
CA SER A 287 -19.56 -1.40 -26.21
C SER A 287 -19.93 -2.74 -26.83
N ARG A 288 -18.94 -3.60 -27.09
CA ARG A 288 -19.12 -4.90 -27.73
C ARG A 288 -19.82 -5.92 -26.84
N ARG A 289 -19.42 -6.01 -25.56
CA ARG A 289 -19.90 -7.04 -24.63
C ARG A 289 -21.02 -6.58 -23.70
N LYS A 290 -21.27 -5.26 -23.61
CA LYS A 290 -22.06 -4.64 -22.53
C LYS A 290 -21.55 -5.05 -21.14
N ASP A 291 -20.23 -5.20 -21.00
CA ASP A 291 -19.61 -5.72 -19.79
C ASP A 291 -19.52 -4.64 -18.71
N THR A 292 -20.21 -4.86 -17.59
CA THR A 292 -20.23 -3.96 -16.43
C THR A 292 -18.85 -3.78 -15.82
N TRP A 293 -17.95 -4.75 -15.98
CA TRP A 293 -16.57 -4.65 -15.51
C TRP A 293 -15.78 -3.60 -16.30
N CYS A 294 -15.87 -3.59 -17.63
CA CYS A 294 -15.19 -2.58 -18.45
C CYS A 294 -15.67 -1.17 -18.07
N ILE A 295 -16.98 -0.99 -17.90
CA ILE A 295 -17.58 0.29 -17.47
C ILE A 295 -17.05 0.71 -16.09
N THR A 296 -16.97 -0.21 -15.14
CA THR A 296 -16.46 0.08 -13.79
C THR A 296 -14.97 0.41 -13.82
N THR A 297 -14.18 -0.30 -14.62
CA THR A 297 -12.76 -0.05 -14.82
C THR A 297 -12.52 1.33 -15.45
N LEU A 298 -13.25 1.68 -16.52
CA LEU A 298 -13.18 2.99 -17.16
C LEU A 298 -13.49 4.11 -16.18
N ARG A 299 -14.53 3.95 -15.34
CA ARG A 299 -14.85 4.93 -14.30
C ARG A 299 -13.69 5.12 -13.32
N ARG A 300 -13.06 4.04 -12.84
CA ARG A 300 -11.91 4.12 -11.93
C ARG A 300 -10.74 4.87 -12.55
N LEU A 301 -10.40 4.56 -13.80
CA LEU A 301 -9.32 5.25 -14.52
C LEU A 301 -9.64 6.75 -14.68
N LYS A 302 -10.89 7.11 -15.01
CA LYS A 302 -11.31 8.52 -15.16
C LYS A 302 -11.37 9.31 -13.84
N GLU A 303 -11.44 8.64 -12.69
CA GLU A 303 -11.43 9.27 -11.36
C GLU A 303 -9.99 9.54 -10.83
N SER A 304 -8.99 8.82 -11.34
CA SER A 304 -7.58 8.94 -10.93
C SER A 304 -6.88 10.14 -11.56
N SER A 305 -5.74 10.54 -11.00
CA SER A 305 -4.90 11.60 -11.59
C SER A 305 -4.34 11.14 -12.96
N PRO A 306 -4.54 11.92 -14.04
CA PRO A 306 -4.01 11.60 -15.36
C PRO A 306 -2.49 11.40 -15.37
N LEU A 307 -1.75 12.27 -14.66
CA LEU A 307 -0.30 12.17 -14.55
C LEU A 307 0.10 10.89 -13.80
N SER A 308 -0.54 10.61 -12.66
CA SER A 308 -0.27 9.41 -11.88
C SER A 308 -0.53 8.12 -12.65
N LEU A 309 -1.54 8.08 -13.53
CA LEU A 309 -1.80 6.92 -14.38
C LEU A 309 -0.63 6.66 -15.33
N LYS A 310 -0.12 7.69 -16.02
CA LYS A 310 1.02 7.52 -16.95
C LYS A 310 2.30 7.12 -16.21
N VAL A 311 2.58 7.77 -15.08
CA VAL A 311 3.74 7.45 -14.23
C VAL A 311 3.65 6.02 -13.69
N ALA A 312 2.48 5.59 -13.19
CA ALA A 312 2.27 4.24 -12.68
C ALA A 312 2.42 3.17 -13.77
N LEU A 313 1.85 3.38 -14.97
CA LEU A 313 1.97 2.45 -16.08
C LEU A 313 3.44 2.22 -16.46
N ARG A 314 4.20 3.30 -16.63
CA ARG A 314 5.63 3.23 -16.96
C ARG A 314 6.43 2.54 -15.85
N SER A 315 6.21 2.92 -14.59
CA SER A 315 6.94 2.36 -13.44
C SER A 315 6.76 0.84 -13.33
N ILE A 316 5.51 0.36 -13.41
CA ILE A 316 5.20 -1.07 -13.36
C ILE A 316 5.88 -1.80 -14.54
N ARG A 317 5.88 -1.22 -15.74
CA ARG A 317 6.48 -1.89 -16.90
C ARG A 317 7.99 -1.97 -16.84
N GLU A 318 8.66 -0.90 -16.44
CA GLU A 318 10.11 -0.91 -16.24
C GLU A 318 10.51 -1.88 -15.10
N GLY A 319 9.68 -2.00 -14.06
CA GLY A 319 9.90 -2.93 -12.94
C GLY A 319 9.99 -4.40 -13.34
N ARG A 320 9.42 -4.79 -14.50
CA ARG A 320 9.46 -6.17 -15.01
C ARG A 320 10.89 -6.64 -15.34
N LEU A 321 11.79 -5.72 -15.64
CA LEU A 321 13.17 -6.01 -16.05
C LEU A 321 14.20 -5.60 -14.98
N GLN A 322 13.74 -5.31 -13.77
CA GLN A 322 14.56 -4.77 -12.70
C GLN A 322 14.52 -5.64 -11.46
N THR A 323 15.59 -5.60 -10.68
CA THR A 323 15.64 -6.17 -9.34
C THR A 323 14.85 -5.32 -8.35
N LEU A 324 14.58 -5.86 -7.15
CA LEU A 324 13.84 -5.14 -6.11
C LEU A 324 14.55 -3.85 -5.68
N ASP A 325 15.87 -3.86 -5.51
CA ASP A 325 16.66 -2.68 -5.17
C ASP A 325 16.57 -1.60 -6.26
N GLN A 326 16.69 -1.97 -7.54
CA GLN A 326 16.56 -1.04 -8.66
C GLN A 326 15.17 -0.39 -8.70
N CYS A 327 14.12 -1.18 -8.44
CA CYS A 327 12.75 -0.66 -8.35
C CYS A 327 12.61 0.33 -7.17
N LEU A 328 13.09 -0.03 -5.99
CA LEU A 328 13.01 0.83 -4.78
C LEU A 328 13.82 2.12 -4.93
N ILE A 329 15.00 2.06 -5.54
CA ILE A 329 15.83 3.24 -5.82
C ILE A 329 15.10 4.16 -6.79
N ARG A 330 14.54 3.65 -7.90
CA ARG A 330 13.76 4.47 -8.83
C ARG A 330 12.53 5.06 -8.14
N GLU A 331 11.74 4.24 -7.46
CA GLU A 331 10.53 4.67 -6.76
C GLU A 331 10.85 5.71 -5.69
N TYR A 332 12.01 5.66 -5.03
CA TYR A 332 12.46 6.70 -4.11
C TYR A 332 12.57 8.04 -4.81
N ARG A 333 13.25 8.10 -5.97
CA ARG A 333 13.35 9.32 -6.78
C ARG A 333 11.97 9.82 -7.21
N MET A 334 11.13 8.92 -7.74
CA MET A 334 9.77 9.23 -8.15
C MET A 334 8.92 9.78 -6.99
N SER A 335 9.09 9.23 -5.79
CA SER A 335 8.37 9.64 -4.58
C SER A 335 8.78 11.04 -4.14
N LEU A 336 10.09 11.35 -4.20
CA LEU A 336 10.57 12.70 -3.94
C LEU A 336 10.11 13.69 -5.01
N GLN A 337 10.11 13.33 -6.30
CA GLN A 337 9.60 14.20 -7.35
C GLN A 337 8.09 14.45 -7.20
N GLY A 338 7.33 13.40 -6.85
CA GLY A 338 5.89 13.47 -6.62
C GLY A 338 5.49 14.23 -5.35
N LEU A 339 6.36 14.37 -4.35
CA LEU A 339 6.03 15.09 -3.10
C LEU A 339 6.76 16.42 -2.94
N ILE A 340 7.97 16.56 -3.48
CA ILE A 340 8.85 17.74 -3.31
C ILE A 340 9.01 18.49 -4.64
N GLY A 341 8.97 17.79 -5.77
CA GLY A 341 9.15 18.37 -7.10
C GLY A 341 7.99 19.25 -7.60
N PRO A 342 8.11 19.79 -8.83
CA PRO A 342 7.14 20.71 -9.42
C PRO A 342 5.73 20.14 -9.55
N MET A 343 5.60 18.83 -9.78
CA MET A 343 4.32 18.14 -10.03
C MET A 343 3.59 17.67 -8.75
N SER A 344 4.14 17.98 -7.58
CA SER A 344 3.58 17.65 -6.26
C SER A 344 2.19 18.22 -5.95
N GLY A 345 1.70 19.14 -6.77
CA GLY A 345 0.31 19.61 -6.74
C GLY A 345 -0.70 18.46 -6.87
N ASN A 346 -0.38 17.42 -7.66
CA ASN A 346 -1.24 16.24 -7.82
C ASN A 346 -1.42 15.50 -6.51
N PHE A 347 -0.34 15.17 -5.82
CA PHE A 347 -0.39 14.53 -4.50
C PHE A 347 -1.16 15.40 -3.51
N CYS A 348 -0.86 16.69 -3.44
CA CYS A 348 -1.53 17.61 -2.51
C CYS A 348 -3.04 17.67 -2.77
N GLU A 349 -3.46 17.77 -4.02
CA GLU A 349 -4.88 17.85 -4.39
C GLU A 349 -5.62 16.54 -4.14
N GLY A 350 -5.03 15.40 -4.48
CA GLY A 350 -5.65 14.10 -4.26
C GLY A 350 -5.84 13.78 -2.78
N VAL A 351 -4.83 14.07 -1.96
CA VAL A 351 -4.91 13.91 -0.50
C VAL A 351 -5.90 14.90 0.10
N ARG A 352 -5.92 16.15 -0.35
CA ARG A 352 -6.91 17.14 0.07
C ARG A 352 -8.33 16.62 -0.17
N ALA A 353 -8.64 16.24 -1.41
CA ALA A 353 -9.97 15.82 -1.84
C ALA A 353 -10.48 14.57 -1.10
N ARG A 354 -9.60 13.62 -0.79
CA ARG A 354 -9.99 12.30 -0.23
C ARG A 354 -9.84 12.19 1.29
N LEU A 355 -8.88 12.88 1.89
CA LEU A 355 -8.48 12.65 3.28
C LEU A 355 -8.58 13.89 4.18
N ILE A 356 -8.37 15.10 3.63
CA ILE A 356 -8.45 16.35 4.40
C ILE A 356 -9.86 16.92 4.36
N ASP A 357 -10.31 17.37 3.18
CA ASP A 357 -11.62 17.99 2.98
C ASP A 357 -12.71 16.95 2.75
N LYS A 358 -12.33 15.79 2.18
CA LYS A 358 -13.23 14.64 1.91
C LYS A 358 -14.42 15.02 1.03
N ASP A 359 -14.21 15.90 0.07
CA ASP A 359 -15.21 16.28 -0.93
C ASP A 359 -15.28 15.31 -2.12
N GLU A 360 -14.31 14.40 -2.24
CA GLU A 360 -14.17 13.43 -3.34
C GLU A 360 -14.14 14.08 -4.74
N ALA A 361 -13.74 15.35 -4.83
CA ALA A 361 -13.75 16.15 -6.05
C ALA A 361 -12.36 16.75 -6.35
N PRO A 362 -11.35 15.92 -6.68
CA PRO A 362 -10.02 16.41 -6.99
C PRO A 362 -10.02 17.21 -8.30
N LYS A 363 -9.29 18.33 -8.30
CA LYS A 363 -9.03 19.19 -9.46
C LYS A 363 -7.64 18.90 -10.00
N TRP A 364 -7.50 17.78 -10.70
CA TRP A 364 -6.22 17.35 -11.24
C TRP A 364 -5.61 18.39 -12.19
N ASP A 365 -4.29 18.54 -12.10
CA ASP A 365 -3.48 19.36 -12.99
C ASP A 365 -2.23 18.56 -13.40
N PRO A 366 -2.13 18.04 -14.63
CA PRO A 366 -3.05 18.27 -15.75
C PRO A 366 -4.44 17.61 -15.59
N PRO A 367 -5.50 18.22 -16.15
CA PRO A 367 -6.89 17.76 -15.96
C PRO A 367 -7.28 16.55 -16.82
N SER A 368 -6.49 16.18 -17.83
CA SER A 368 -6.76 15.05 -18.71
C SER A 368 -5.47 14.43 -19.24
N LEU A 369 -5.55 13.23 -19.80
CA LEU A 369 -4.37 12.47 -20.27
C LEU A 369 -3.65 13.19 -21.41
N GLU A 370 -4.38 13.84 -22.31
CA GLU A 370 -3.86 14.58 -23.46
C GLU A 370 -3.07 15.84 -23.04
N LYS A 371 -3.26 16.29 -21.79
CA LYS A 371 -2.55 17.43 -21.21
C LYS A 371 -1.31 17.02 -20.43
N VAL A 372 -1.08 15.73 -20.23
CA VAL A 372 0.15 15.20 -19.63
C VAL A 372 1.20 15.05 -20.74
N SER A 373 2.22 15.90 -20.73
CA SER A 373 3.36 15.78 -21.64
C SER A 373 4.31 14.66 -21.23
N GLU A 374 5.15 14.21 -22.16
CA GLU A 374 6.21 13.23 -21.88
C GLU A 374 7.20 13.77 -20.84
N ASP A 375 7.62 15.04 -20.94
CA ASP A 375 8.50 15.69 -19.96
C ASP A 375 7.96 15.62 -18.53
N MET A 376 6.64 15.79 -18.33
CA MET A 376 6.02 15.69 -17.00
C MET A 376 6.13 14.27 -16.42
N VAL A 377 6.09 13.25 -17.28
CA VAL A 377 6.29 11.86 -16.88
C VAL A 377 7.78 11.61 -16.64
N ASP A 378 8.65 12.05 -17.55
CA ASP A 378 10.11 11.89 -17.47
C ASP A 378 10.70 12.50 -16.18
N ASP A 379 10.17 13.63 -15.73
CA ASP A 379 10.58 14.30 -14.49
C ASP A 379 10.53 13.38 -13.26
N TYR A 380 9.59 12.40 -13.22
CA TYR A 380 9.52 11.42 -12.13
C TYR A 380 10.69 10.41 -12.16
N PHE A 381 11.25 10.14 -13.33
CA PHE A 381 12.27 9.11 -13.56
C PHE A 381 13.69 9.70 -13.64
N CYS A 382 13.81 11.03 -13.69
CA CYS A 382 15.08 11.74 -13.63
C CYS A 382 15.88 11.42 -12.37
N ALA A 383 17.21 11.43 -12.50
CA ALA A 383 18.10 11.34 -11.35
C ALA A 383 17.88 12.54 -10.41
N LEU A 384 18.09 12.32 -9.12
CA LEU A 384 18.13 13.41 -8.13
C LEU A 384 19.34 14.32 -8.38
N THR A 385 19.30 15.53 -7.84
CA THR A 385 20.43 16.46 -7.98
C THR A 385 21.70 15.88 -7.30
N PRO A 386 22.93 16.24 -7.73
CA PRO A 386 24.15 15.73 -7.09
C PRO A 386 24.27 16.04 -5.59
N THR A 387 23.51 17.03 -5.10
CA THR A 387 23.43 17.41 -3.69
C THR A 387 22.44 16.57 -2.87
N GLU A 388 21.63 15.74 -3.52
CA GLU A 388 20.63 14.87 -2.91
C GLU A 388 21.07 13.41 -3.11
N PRO A 389 21.54 12.71 -2.05
CA PRO A 389 21.91 11.32 -2.19
C PRO A 389 20.69 10.48 -2.56
N ASP A 390 20.93 9.47 -3.37
CA ASP A 390 19.94 8.47 -3.69
C ASP A 390 19.65 7.56 -2.48
N LEU A 391 18.69 6.64 -2.62
CA LEU A 391 18.44 5.62 -1.63
C LEU A 391 19.66 4.67 -1.53
N ASP A 392 20.38 4.74 -0.41
CA ASP A 392 21.50 3.85 -0.13
C ASP A 392 20.98 2.50 0.41
N LEU A 393 21.16 1.44 -0.38
CA LEU A 393 20.76 0.08 -0.05
C LEU A 393 22.01 -0.81 0.06
N PRO A 394 22.11 -1.70 1.06
CA PRO A 394 23.29 -2.55 1.29
C PRO A 394 23.33 -3.76 0.34
N VAL A 395 23.22 -3.53 -0.98
CA VAL A 395 23.04 -4.58 -2.00
C VAL A 395 24.17 -5.60 -1.99
N LYS A 396 25.42 -5.14 -2.06
CA LYS A 396 26.60 -6.03 -2.07
C LYS A 396 26.71 -6.90 -0.82
N LEU A 397 26.28 -6.38 0.33
CA LEU A 397 26.29 -7.13 1.58
C LEU A 397 25.22 -8.24 1.53
N ARG A 398 24.04 -7.93 1.02
CA ARG A 398 22.91 -8.86 0.93
C ARG A 398 23.09 -9.95 -0.13
N GLU A 399 23.73 -9.64 -1.25
CA GLU A 399 24.06 -10.63 -2.30
C GLU A 399 25.21 -11.56 -1.92
N SER A 400 26.00 -11.21 -0.90
CA SER A 400 27.15 -12.02 -0.46
C SER A 400 26.82 -13.11 0.58
N ILE A 401 25.59 -13.11 1.08
CA ILE A 401 25.07 -14.06 2.06
C ILE A 401 24.18 -15.06 1.33
#